data_AF-A0A521JWK9-F1
#
_entry.id   AF-A0A521JWK9-F1
#
_cell.length_a   1.000
_cell.length_b   1.000
_cell.length_c   1.000
_cell.angle_alpha   90.00
_cell.angle_beta   90.00
_cell.angle_gamma   90.00
#
_symmetry.space_group_name_H-M   'P 1'
#
loop_
_entity.id
_entity.type
_entity.pdbx_description
1 polymer ?
#
loop_
_entity_poly.entity_id
_entity_poly.type
_entity_poly.pdbx_seq_one_letter_code
_entity_poly.pdbx_strand_id
1 'polypeptide(L)'
;MELARLVLEYMKVLFSAPVIFGVVALAFLMMFRKDIAGLIGRIFRIKFPGGSEIIASQQERVQEDIAPRQQPPALADQTQILLPVGINVSQEQAQQIRQLIQSERANAALWEYRYLNLFLVRSTQAVLDWLATLPQPVSRNFFDSFLQPFIPDANERGAIFAAIQSHHLVSEVENLYRSPPKVVSICNGEDRCHQCRC
;
A
#
# COMPACT_ATOMS: atom_id res chain seq x y z
N MET A 1 38.97 35.28 -47.20
CA MET A 1 39.30 34.98 -45.77
C MET A 1 38.29 35.56 -44.78
N GLU A 2 37.59 36.66 -45.11
CA GLU A 2 36.60 37.27 -44.19
C GLU A 2 35.30 36.47 -44.03
N LEU A 3 34.77 35.87 -45.11
CA LEU A 3 33.60 35.00 -45.04
C LEU A 3 33.77 33.82 -44.07
N ALA A 4 34.96 33.21 -44.05
CA ALA A 4 35.24 32.09 -43.15
C ALA A 4 35.24 32.52 -41.67
N ARG A 5 35.71 33.74 -41.38
CA ARG A 5 35.64 34.30 -40.01
C ARG A 5 34.20 34.62 -39.61
N LEU A 6 33.43 35.21 -40.52
CA LEU A 6 32.02 35.54 -40.29
C LEU A 6 31.20 34.29 -39.95
N VAL A 7 31.33 33.22 -40.75
CA VAL A 7 30.64 31.94 -40.51
C VAL A 7 31.04 31.33 -39.16
N LEU A 8 32.32 31.36 -38.81
CA LEU A 8 32.81 30.83 -37.54
C LEU A 8 32.26 31.60 -36.34
N GLU A 9 32.09 32.92 -36.49
CA GLU A 9 31.52 33.78 -35.45
C GLU A 9 30.03 33.48 -35.23
N TYR A 10 29.26 33.29 -36.29
CA TYR A 10 27.86 32.84 -36.19
C TYR A 10 27.73 31.43 -35.58
N MET A 11 28.61 30.50 -35.94
CA MET A 11 28.61 29.16 -35.33
C MET A 11 28.91 29.22 -33.83
N LYS A 12 29.84 30.08 -33.38
CA LYS A 12 30.11 30.26 -31.94
C LYS A 12 28.90 30.79 -31.18
N VAL A 13 28.14 31.70 -31.78
CA VAL A 13 26.90 32.21 -31.18
C VAL A 13 25.83 31.12 -31.12
N LEU A 14 25.68 30.33 -32.19
CA LEU A 14 24.72 29.22 -32.25
C LEU A 14 25.03 28.13 -31.21
N PHE A 15 26.32 27.84 -30.98
CA PHE A 15 26.79 26.89 -29.96
C PHE A 15 27.11 27.54 -28.61
N SER A 16 26.68 28.78 -28.38
CA SER A 16 26.85 29.41 -27.08
C SER A 16 25.98 28.72 -26.03
N ALA A 17 26.48 28.65 -24.80
CA ALA A 17 25.79 27.98 -23.69
C ALA A 17 24.33 28.46 -23.48
N PRO A 18 24.00 29.77 -23.58
CA PRO A 18 22.61 30.22 -23.43
C PRO A 18 21.67 29.68 -24.51
N VAL A 19 22.13 29.59 -25.76
CA VAL A 19 21.31 29.09 -26.88
C VAL A 19 21.06 27.60 -26.73
N ILE A 20 22.11 26.83 -26.41
CA ILE A 20 21.98 25.38 -26.15
C ILE A 20 21.04 25.13 -24.97
N PHE A 21 21.21 25.87 -23.86
CA PHE A 21 20.35 25.73 -22.69
C PHE A 21 18.88 26.04 -23.02
N GLY A 22 18.62 27.09 -23.80
CA GLY A 22 17.27 27.44 -24.25
C GLY A 22 16.62 26.32 -25.07
N VAL A 23 17.36 25.73 -26.01
CA VAL A 23 16.86 24.61 -26.84
C VAL A 23 16.58 23.38 -25.98
N VAL A 24 17.47 23.03 -25.05
CA VAL A 24 17.31 21.89 -24.15
C VAL A 24 16.12 22.10 -23.21
N ALA A 25 15.98 23.28 -22.61
CA ALA A 25 14.87 23.60 -21.72
C ALA A 25 13.53 23.56 -22.46
N LEU A 26 13.48 24.07 -23.70
CA LEU A 26 12.29 24.01 -24.53
C LEU A 26 11.92 22.57 -24.89
N ALA A 27 12.89 21.75 -25.28
CA ALA A 27 12.69 20.33 -25.57
C ALA A 27 12.19 19.57 -24.34
N PHE A 28 12.76 19.85 -23.16
CA PHE A 28 12.32 19.29 -21.89
C PHE A 28 10.86 19.69 -21.58
N LEU A 29 10.50 20.96 -21.71
CA LEU A 29 9.13 21.43 -21.50
C LEU A 29 8.14 20.76 -22.47
N MET A 30 8.52 20.55 -23.73
CA MET A 30 7.67 19.86 -24.70
C MET A 30 7.47 18.38 -24.34
N MET A 31 8.54 17.69 -23.94
CA MET A 31 8.50 16.27 -23.57
C MET A 31 7.66 16.04 -22.29
N PHE A 32 7.83 16.90 -21.28
CA PHE A 32 7.19 16.77 -19.98
C PHE A 32 5.94 17.64 -19.80
N ARG A 33 5.38 18.19 -20.89
CA ARG A 33 4.20 19.09 -20.81
C ARG A 33 3.02 18.50 -20.04
N LYS A 34 2.79 17.19 -20.18
CA LYS A 34 1.67 16.49 -19.51
C LYS A 34 1.91 16.35 -18.01
N ASP A 35 3.14 16.00 -17.62
CA ASP A 35 3.52 15.84 -16.22
C ASP A 35 3.58 17.18 -15.50
N ILE A 36 4.14 18.20 -16.16
CA ILE A 36 4.19 19.58 -15.64
C ILE A 36 2.78 20.15 -15.46
N ALA A 37 1.86 19.93 -16.42
CA ALA A 37 0.46 20.32 -16.26
C ALA A 37 -0.20 19.62 -15.05
N GLY A 38 0.08 18.34 -14.86
CA GLY A 38 -0.39 17.58 -13.69
C GLY A 38 0.19 18.08 -12.36
N LEU A 39 1.45 18.50 -12.34
CA LEU A 39 2.10 19.08 -11.16
C LEU A 39 1.58 20.50 -10.86
N ILE A 40 1.44 21.36 -11.86
CA ILE A 40 0.91 22.72 -11.70
C ILE A 40 -0.51 22.69 -11.12
N GLY A 41 -1.37 21.78 -11.62
CA GLY A 41 -2.72 21.60 -11.07
C GLY A 41 -2.74 21.18 -9.60
N ARG A 42 -1.68 20.52 -9.11
CA ARG A 42 -1.54 20.14 -7.69
C ARG A 42 -0.92 21.26 -6.85
N ILE A 43 0.01 22.03 -7.40
CA ILE A 43 0.70 23.12 -6.69
C ILE A 43 -0.19 24.36 -6.55
N PHE A 44 -1.08 24.66 -7.51
CA PHE A 44 -2.06 25.74 -7.37
C PHE A 44 -3.11 25.50 -6.27
N ARG A 45 -3.14 24.30 -5.66
CA ARG A 45 -3.96 24.00 -4.47
C ARG A 45 -3.23 24.22 -3.14
N ILE A 46 -2.01 24.78 -3.16
CA ILE A 46 -1.25 25.09 -1.95
C ILE A 46 -1.71 26.43 -1.37
N LYS A 47 -2.63 26.33 -0.41
CA LYS A 47 -3.02 27.25 0.66
C LYS A 47 -2.41 28.66 0.63
N PHE A 48 -3.28 29.67 0.45
CA PHE A 48 -3.01 31.04 0.89
C PHE A 48 -2.87 31.08 2.43
N PRO A 49 -1.95 31.88 2.98
CA PRO A 49 -1.81 32.06 4.42
C PRO A 49 -2.99 32.90 4.92
N GLY A 50 -4.10 32.24 5.25
CA GLY A 50 -5.34 32.91 5.65
C GLY A 50 -6.44 31.98 6.18
N GLY A 51 -6.13 30.72 6.48
CA GLY A 51 -6.98 29.89 7.36
C GLY A 51 -8.31 29.41 6.80
N SER A 52 -8.55 29.40 5.48
CA SER A 52 -9.70 28.69 4.91
C SER A 52 -9.28 27.28 4.48
N GLU A 53 -9.69 26.29 5.27
CA GLU A 53 -9.55 24.88 4.91
C GLU A 53 -10.68 24.50 3.96
N ILE A 54 -10.37 24.33 2.67
CA ILE A 54 -11.23 23.56 1.77
C ILE A 54 -10.69 22.14 1.76
N ILE A 55 -11.26 21.31 2.63
CA ILE A 55 -11.13 19.86 2.57
C ILE A 55 -11.94 19.40 1.35
N ALA A 56 -11.29 19.08 0.23
CA ALA A 56 -11.76 18.06 -0.71
C ALA A 56 -10.78 17.88 -1.87
N SER A 57 -10.13 16.71 -1.95
CA SER A 57 -10.04 15.94 -3.22
C SER A 57 -9.42 14.55 -3.05
N GLN A 58 -9.84 13.79 -2.04
CA GLN A 58 -9.81 12.33 -2.18
C GLN A 58 -11.16 11.76 -2.64
N GLN A 59 -12.25 12.53 -2.54
CA GLN A 59 -13.59 12.07 -2.94
C GLN A 59 -13.83 12.10 -4.46
N GLU A 60 -13.19 13.01 -5.19
CA GLU A 60 -13.43 13.16 -6.64
C GLU A 60 -12.73 12.07 -7.47
N ARG A 61 -11.63 11.48 -6.97
CA ARG A 61 -11.03 10.27 -7.55
C ARG A 61 -11.79 8.97 -7.22
N VAL A 62 -12.81 9.03 -6.38
CA VAL A 62 -13.63 7.84 -6.06
C VAL A 62 -14.81 7.67 -7.04
N GLN A 63 -15.17 8.71 -7.80
CA GLN A 63 -16.36 8.65 -8.68
C GLN A 63 -16.08 8.19 -10.12
N GLU A 64 -14.88 8.37 -10.67
CA GLU A 64 -14.59 7.99 -12.07
C GLU A 64 -14.08 6.55 -12.26
N ASP A 65 -13.85 5.79 -11.18
CA ASP A 65 -13.35 4.41 -11.23
C ASP A 65 -14.18 3.46 -10.35
N ILE A 66 -15.52 3.56 -10.43
CA ILE A 66 -16.41 2.55 -9.87
C ILE A 66 -16.52 1.38 -10.86
N ALA A 67 -15.39 0.71 -11.11
CA ALA A 67 -15.45 -0.74 -11.25
C ALA A 67 -16.03 -1.29 -9.93
N PRO A 68 -16.86 -2.34 -9.94
CA PRO A 68 -17.51 -2.83 -8.72
C PRO A 68 -16.44 -3.09 -7.65
N ARG A 69 -16.42 -2.24 -6.62
CA ARG A 69 -15.59 -2.43 -5.43
C ARG A 69 -15.97 -3.79 -4.88
N GLN A 70 -15.08 -4.76 -5.05
CA GLN A 70 -15.15 -5.99 -4.29
C GLN A 70 -15.20 -5.58 -2.82
N GLN A 71 -16.22 -6.07 -2.15
CA GLN A 71 -16.44 -5.84 -0.73
C GLN A 71 -15.13 -6.19 0.02
N PRO A 72 -14.81 -5.46 1.10
CA PRO A 72 -13.72 -5.86 1.99
C PRO A 72 -13.85 -7.35 2.31
N PRO A 73 -12.72 -8.08 2.47
CA PRO A 73 -12.73 -9.52 2.65
C PRO A 73 -13.78 -9.89 3.69
N ALA A 74 -14.73 -10.73 3.31
CA ALA A 74 -15.78 -11.17 4.20
C ALA A 74 -15.12 -11.79 5.43
N LEU A 75 -15.39 -11.20 6.60
CA LEU A 75 -14.93 -11.72 7.89
C LEU A 75 -15.27 -13.21 7.94
N ALA A 76 -14.24 -14.06 8.00
CA ALA A 76 -14.39 -15.50 8.07
C ALA A 76 -15.25 -15.86 9.29
N ASP A 77 -16.26 -16.69 9.04
CA ASP A 77 -17.29 -17.16 9.98
C ASP A 77 -17.99 -16.06 10.79
N GLN A 78 -19.06 -15.55 10.18
CA GLN A 78 -20.16 -14.94 10.92
C GLN A 78 -20.86 -16.03 11.76
N THR A 79 -20.21 -16.43 12.86
CA THR A 79 -20.91 -17.03 13.99
C THR A 79 -22.04 -16.07 14.32
N GLN A 80 -23.26 -16.51 14.05
CA GLN A 80 -24.48 -15.74 14.30
C GLN A 80 -24.32 -15.08 15.66
N ILE A 81 -24.36 -13.74 15.70
CA ILE A 81 -24.24 -13.01 16.96
C ILE A 81 -25.47 -13.40 17.78
N LEU A 82 -25.34 -14.44 18.60
CA LEU A 82 -26.36 -14.88 19.52
C LEU A 82 -26.45 -13.79 20.58
N LEU A 83 -27.57 -13.06 20.56
CA LEU A 83 -27.86 -12.12 21.63
C LEU A 83 -27.99 -12.92 22.93
N PRO A 84 -27.53 -12.38 24.08
CA PRO A 84 -27.65 -13.05 25.37
C PRO A 84 -29.11 -13.46 25.64
N VAL A 85 -29.31 -14.71 26.04
CA VAL A 85 -30.63 -15.25 26.37
C VAL A 85 -31.17 -14.50 27.60
N GLY A 86 -32.31 -13.81 27.45
CA GLY A 86 -32.98 -13.09 28.56
C GLY A 86 -33.31 -11.63 28.31
N ILE A 87 -32.94 -11.05 27.17
CA ILE A 87 -33.27 -9.66 26.82
C ILE A 87 -34.51 -9.65 25.90
N ASN A 88 -35.65 -9.16 26.41
CA ASN A 88 -36.86 -8.91 25.61
C ASN A 88 -36.66 -7.63 24.78
N VAL A 89 -36.00 -7.76 23.64
CA VAL A 89 -35.73 -6.65 22.70
C VAL A 89 -36.72 -6.73 21.55
N SER A 90 -37.25 -5.58 21.09
CA SER A 90 -38.06 -5.56 19.86
C SER A 90 -37.23 -6.02 18.66
N GLN A 91 -37.85 -6.62 17.64
CA GLN A 91 -37.11 -7.12 16.48
C GLN A 91 -36.28 -6.03 15.79
N GLU A 92 -36.77 -4.80 15.76
CA GLU A 92 -36.07 -3.64 15.19
C GLU A 92 -34.84 -3.25 16.01
N GLN A 93 -34.96 -3.20 17.33
CA GLN A 93 -33.84 -2.92 18.23
C GLN A 93 -32.77 -4.02 18.15
N ALA A 94 -33.19 -5.29 18.00
CA ALA A 94 -32.25 -6.40 17.82
C ALA A 94 -31.46 -6.28 16.51
N GLN A 95 -32.08 -5.79 15.43
CA GLN A 95 -31.40 -5.52 14.17
C GLN A 95 -30.40 -4.35 14.29
N GLN A 96 -30.78 -3.27 14.96
CA GLN A 96 -29.89 -2.12 15.20
C GLN A 96 -28.67 -2.50 16.04
N ILE A 97 -28.86 -3.28 17.10
CA ILE A 97 -27.76 -3.79 17.93
C ILE A 97 -26.82 -4.68 17.12
N ARG A 98 -27.36 -5.55 16.26
CA ARG A 98 -26.53 -6.39 15.37
C ARG A 98 -25.71 -5.56 14.40
N GLN A 99 -26.30 -4.55 13.78
CA GLN A 99 -25.59 -3.63 12.89
C GLN A 99 -24.48 -2.88 13.62
N LEU A 100 -24.75 -2.41 14.84
CA LEU A 100 -23.75 -1.71 15.66
C LEU A 100 -22.59 -2.65 16.03
N ILE A 101 -22.87 -3.87 16.47
CA ILE A 101 -21.81 -4.85 16.78
C ILE A 101 -21.01 -5.20 15.51
N GLN A 102 -21.67 -5.33 14.37
CA GLN A 102 -20.99 -5.55 13.08
C GLN A 102 -20.09 -4.38 12.70
N SER A 103 -20.54 -3.13 12.88
CA SER A 103 -19.72 -1.95 12.58
C SER A 103 -18.52 -1.85 13.52
N GLU A 104 -18.69 -2.14 14.82
CA GLU A 104 -17.58 -2.15 15.78
C GLU A 104 -16.56 -3.25 15.46
N ARG A 105 -17.02 -4.46 15.08
CA ARG A 105 -16.13 -5.53 14.63
C ARG A 105 -15.35 -5.15 13.37
N ALA A 106 -16.02 -4.52 12.40
CA ALA A 106 -15.36 -4.05 11.18
C ALA A 106 -14.32 -2.97 11.49
N ASN A 107 -14.62 -2.03 12.39
CA ASN A 107 -13.68 -1.02 12.85
C ASN A 107 -12.48 -1.65 13.57
N ALA A 108 -12.71 -2.61 14.47
CA ALA A 108 -11.64 -3.31 15.18
C ALA A 108 -10.72 -4.08 14.21
N ALA A 109 -11.28 -4.79 13.24
CA ALA A 109 -10.50 -5.47 12.20
C ALA A 109 -9.68 -4.50 11.34
N LEU A 110 -10.25 -3.33 11.01
CA LEU A 110 -9.55 -2.29 10.27
C LEU A 110 -8.39 -1.66 11.07
N TRP A 111 -8.58 -1.48 12.38
CA TRP A 111 -7.50 -1.04 13.27
C TRP A 111 -6.41 -2.09 13.41
N GLU A 112 -6.76 -3.37 13.54
CA GLU A 112 -5.81 -4.50 13.56
C GLU A 112 -4.97 -4.50 12.27
N TYR A 113 -5.60 -4.36 11.11
CA TYR A 113 -4.90 -4.24 9.83
C TYR A 113 -3.93 -3.05 9.79
N ARG A 114 -4.39 -1.85 10.17
CA ARG A 114 -3.55 -0.64 10.19
C ARG A 114 -2.37 -0.76 11.14
N TYR A 115 -2.61 -1.36 12.31
CA TYR A 115 -1.57 -1.63 13.29
C TYR A 115 -0.53 -2.59 12.72
N LEU A 116 -0.96 -3.74 12.17
CA LEU A 116 -0.03 -4.71 11.56
C LEU A 116 0.76 -4.09 10.42
N ASN A 117 0.14 -3.26 9.57
CA ASN A 117 0.86 -2.60 8.47
C ASN A 117 1.88 -1.56 8.98
N LEU A 118 1.59 -0.86 10.09
CA LEU A 118 2.53 0.12 10.66
C LEU A 118 3.71 -0.55 11.38
N PHE A 119 3.47 -1.66 12.07
CA PHE A 119 4.47 -2.32 12.93
C PHE A 119 5.30 -3.38 12.21
N LEU A 120 4.79 -3.99 11.14
CA LEU A 120 5.52 -4.99 10.38
C LEU A 120 6.46 -4.32 9.38
N VAL A 121 7.75 -4.61 9.50
CA VAL A 121 8.76 -4.24 8.50
C VAL A 121 8.46 -4.99 7.19
N ARG A 122 8.81 -4.37 6.05
CA ARG A 122 8.57 -4.94 4.71
C ARG A 122 9.06 -6.38 4.55
N SER A 123 10.20 -6.73 5.15
CA SER A 123 10.72 -8.11 5.14
C SER A 123 9.78 -9.07 5.85
N THR A 124 9.22 -8.68 7.00
CA THR A 124 8.21 -9.48 7.73
C THR A 124 6.92 -9.66 6.94
N GLN A 125 6.46 -8.62 6.23
CA GLN A 125 5.29 -8.71 5.35
C GLN A 125 5.52 -9.73 4.22
N ALA A 126 6.64 -9.62 3.51
CA ALA A 126 6.99 -10.54 2.43
C ALA A 126 7.10 -12.01 2.92
N VAL A 127 7.57 -12.21 4.15
CA VAL A 127 7.60 -13.54 4.78
C VAL A 127 6.20 -14.08 5.05
N LEU A 128 5.28 -13.24 5.55
CA LEU A 128 3.90 -13.64 5.77
C LEU A 128 3.17 -13.94 4.45
N ASP A 129 3.39 -13.14 3.42
CA ASP A 129 2.84 -13.38 2.08
C ASP A 129 3.35 -14.71 1.52
N TRP A 130 4.64 -14.97 1.65
CA TRP A 130 5.22 -16.26 1.27
C TRP A 130 4.61 -17.42 2.07
N LEU A 131 4.47 -17.30 3.39
CA LEU A 131 3.82 -18.30 4.24
C LEU A 131 2.33 -18.50 3.90
N ALA A 132 1.65 -17.49 3.38
CA ALA A 132 0.26 -17.61 2.92
C ALA A 132 0.13 -18.37 1.60
N THR A 133 1.19 -18.37 0.76
CA THR A 133 1.20 -19.11 -0.52
C THR A 133 1.42 -20.61 -0.36
N LEU A 134 1.90 -21.04 0.82
CA LEU A 134 2.29 -22.42 1.06
C LEU A 134 1.08 -23.30 1.42
N PRO A 135 0.83 -24.40 0.69
CA PRO A 135 -0.29 -25.29 1.00
C PRO A 135 -0.04 -26.17 2.23
N GLN A 136 1.22 -26.31 2.64
CA GLN A 136 1.65 -27.22 3.71
C GLN A 136 2.47 -26.47 4.77
N PRO A 137 2.39 -26.89 6.05
CA PRO A 137 3.25 -26.37 7.10
C PRO A 137 4.73 -26.57 6.79
N VAL A 138 5.57 -25.60 7.15
CA VAL A 138 7.01 -25.61 6.84
C VAL A 138 7.87 -25.70 8.09
N SER A 139 9.01 -26.37 7.99
CA SER A 139 9.98 -26.46 9.09
C SER A 139 10.83 -25.19 9.21
N ARG A 140 11.44 -24.97 10.39
CA ARG A 140 12.33 -23.84 10.61
C ARG A 140 13.52 -23.81 9.64
N ASN A 141 14.10 -24.96 9.35
CA ASN A 141 15.26 -25.05 8.45
C ASN A 141 14.89 -24.67 7.02
N PHE A 142 13.69 -25.07 6.57
CA PHE A 142 13.20 -24.68 5.25
C PHE A 142 12.95 -23.17 5.17
N PHE A 143 12.34 -22.60 6.21
CA PHE A 143 12.17 -21.15 6.36
C PHE A 143 13.50 -20.41 6.24
N ASP A 144 14.51 -20.78 7.02
CA ASP A 144 15.80 -20.09 7.00
C ASP A 144 16.53 -20.25 5.66
N SER A 145 16.45 -21.44 5.05
CA SER A 145 17.09 -21.72 3.74
C SER A 145 16.45 -20.93 2.60
N PHE A 146 15.12 -20.82 2.59
CA PHE A 146 14.38 -20.09 1.57
C PHE A 146 14.61 -18.57 1.66
N LEU A 147 14.69 -18.04 2.89
CA LEU A 147 14.82 -16.60 3.12
C LEU A 147 16.26 -16.10 3.05
N GLN A 148 17.26 -16.97 3.18
CA GLN A 148 18.67 -16.62 3.09
C GLN A 148 19.05 -15.71 1.90
N PRO A 149 18.60 -15.95 0.65
CA PRO A 149 18.92 -15.05 -0.47
C PRO A 149 18.28 -13.66 -0.36
N PHE A 150 17.15 -13.52 0.36
CA PHE A 150 16.41 -12.26 0.48
C PHE A 150 16.80 -11.48 1.75
N ILE A 151 17.14 -12.19 2.81
CA ILE A 151 17.50 -11.67 4.13
C ILE A 151 18.75 -12.42 4.57
N PRO A 152 19.96 -11.95 4.18
CA PRO A 152 21.20 -12.68 4.43
C PRO A 152 21.58 -12.78 5.91
N ASP A 153 21.22 -11.78 6.72
CA ASP A 153 21.53 -11.77 8.14
C ASP A 153 20.69 -12.79 8.92
N ALA A 154 21.37 -13.67 9.66
CA ALA A 154 20.72 -14.70 10.46
C ALA A 154 19.98 -14.13 11.67
N ASN A 155 20.50 -13.04 12.26
CA ASN A 155 19.86 -12.40 13.41
C ASN A 155 18.55 -11.74 12.98
N GLU A 156 18.54 -11.04 11.84
CA GLU A 156 17.33 -10.47 11.25
C GLU A 156 16.27 -11.54 10.98
N ARG A 157 16.60 -12.66 10.32
CA ARG A 157 15.65 -13.78 10.11
C ARG A 157 15.11 -14.33 11.43
N GLY A 158 15.98 -14.46 12.43
CA GLY A 158 15.63 -14.84 13.80
C GLY A 158 14.59 -13.90 14.42
N ALA A 159 14.85 -12.60 14.36
CA ALA A 159 13.99 -11.56 14.91
C ALA A 159 12.63 -11.50 14.19
N ILE A 160 12.62 -11.62 12.86
CA ILE A 160 11.39 -11.65 12.05
C ILE A 160 10.53 -12.83 12.47
N PHE A 161 11.12 -14.02 12.56
CA PHE A 161 10.39 -15.21 12.97
C PHE A 161 9.86 -15.08 14.40
N ALA A 162 10.68 -14.60 15.33
CA ALA A 162 10.27 -14.39 16.72
C ALA A 162 9.10 -13.40 16.82
N ALA A 163 9.13 -12.32 16.04
CA ALA A 163 8.05 -11.34 15.98
C ALA A 163 6.75 -11.96 15.42
N ILE A 164 6.84 -12.71 14.32
CA ILE A 164 5.69 -13.41 13.73
C ILE A 164 5.07 -14.37 14.75
N GLN A 165 5.89 -15.12 15.49
CA GLN A 165 5.45 -16.06 16.51
C GLN A 165 4.85 -15.35 17.73
N SER A 166 5.48 -14.28 18.23
CA SER A 166 4.99 -13.53 19.41
C SER A 166 3.66 -12.82 19.15
N HIS A 167 3.39 -12.44 17.89
CA HIS A 167 2.12 -11.85 17.48
C HIS A 167 1.06 -12.89 17.07
N HIS A 168 1.30 -14.19 17.30
CA HIS A 168 0.39 -15.28 16.95
C HIS A 168 -0.02 -15.30 15.46
N LEU A 169 0.85 -14.80 14.58
CA LEU A 169 0.64 -14.79 13.13
C LEU A 169 1.01 -16.13 12.48
N VAL A 170 1.63 -17.02 13.23
CA VAL A 170 1.94 -18.40 12.84
C VAL A 170 1.62 -19.30 14.02
N SER A 171 1.01 -20.46 13.74
CA SER A 171 0.84 -21.53 14.71
C SER A 171 1.87 -22.64 14.49
N GLU A 172 2.40 -23.17 15.58
CA GLU A 172 3.31 -24.30 15.58
C GLU A 172 2.52 -25.59 15.80
N VAL A 173 2.67 -26.53 14.88
CA VAL A 173 2.08 -27.87 14.94
C VAL A 173 3.20 -28.87 14.66
N GLU A 174 3.59 -29.66 15.66
CA GLU A 174 4.60 -30.72 15.51
C GLU A 174 5.96 -30.24 14.93
N ASN A 175 6.45 -29.08 15.39
CA ASN A 175 7.65 -28.39 14.87
C ASN A 175 7.53 -27.91 13.41
N LEU A 176 6.31 -27.85 12.88
CA LEU A 176 6.00 -27.26 11.59
C LEU A 176 5.16 -26.00 11.79
N TYR A 177 5.43 -25.00 10.97
CA TYR A 177 4.82 -23.68 11.07
C TYR A 177 3.75 -23.50 10.02
N ARG A 178 2.55 -23.13 10.46
CA ARG A 178 1.40 -22.88 9.59
C ARG A 178 0.90 -21.45 9.76
N SER A 179 0.63 -20.77 8.65
CA SER A 179 -0.11 -19.51 8.68
C SER A 179 -1.58 -19.79 9.05
N PRO A 180 -2.17 -19.08 10.02
CA PRO A 180 -3.58 -19.23 10.33
C PRO A 180 -4.44 -18.66 9.19
N PRO A 181 -5.64 -19.19 8.94
CA PRO A 181 -6.51 -18.77 7.84
C PRO A 181 -6.87 -17.27 7.87
N LYS A 182 -6.80 -16.64 9.06
CA LYS A 182 -7.01 -15.20 9.25
C LYS A 182 -5.98 -14.34 8.51
N VAL A 183 -4.72 -14.76 8.44
CA VAL A 183 -3.63 -13.99 7.79
C VAL A 183 -3.78 -14.01 6.26
N VAL A 184 -4.23 -15.14 5.70
CA VAL A 184 -4.49 -15.29 4.26
C VAL A 184 -5.52 -14.26 3.75
N SER A 185 -6.54 -13.95 4.55
CA SER A 185 -7.55 -12.94 4.19
C SER A 185 -7.04 -11.49 4.19
N ILE A 186 -5.96 -11.21 4.92
CA ILE A 186 -5.35 -9.88 4.98
C ILE A 186 -4.47 -9.66 3.75
N CYS A 187 -3.64 -10.65 3.39
CA CYS A 187 -2.74 -10.58 2.24
C CYS A 187 -3.48 -10.63 0.89
N ASN A 188 -4.55 -11.43 0.76
CA ASN A 188 -5.35 -11.50 -0.48
C ASN A 188 -6.15 -10.21 -0.76
N GLY A 189 -6.28 -9.31 0.22
CA GLY A 189 -6.81 -7.96 -0.02
C GLY A 189 -5.82 -7.06 -0.78
N GLU A 190 -4.56 -7.49 -0.91
CA GLU A 190 -3.43 -6.72 -1.44
C GLU A 190 -3.02 -7.13 -2.88
N ASP A 191 -3.73 -8.09 -3.49
CA ASP A 191 -3.55 -8.58 -4.86
C ASP A 191 -3.73 -7.50 -5.96
N ARG A 192 -3.98 -6.24 -5.60
CA ARG A 192 -4.01 -5.11 -6.54
C ARG A 192 -3.05 -3.95 -6.22
N CYS A 193 -2.27 -3.99 -5.15
CA CYS A 193 -1.24 -2.97 -4.91
C CYS A 193 0.08 -3.26 -5.65
N HIS A 194 0.31 -4.50 -6.10
CA HIS A 194 1.49 -4.85 -6.91
C HIS A 194 1.46 -4.28 -8.34
N GLN A 195 0.34 -3.71 -8.81
CA GLN A 195 0.30 -3.00 -10.10
C GLN A 195 0.72 -1.53 -10.01
N CYS A 196 0.95 -1.00 -8.81
CA CYS A 196 1.30 0.42 -8.58
C CYS A 196 2.66 0.57 -7.89
N ARG A 197 3.74 0.03 -8.47
CA ARG A 197 5.12 0.49 -8.22
C ARG A 197 6.11 -0.08 -9.25
N CYS A 198 6.13 0.54 -10.42
CA CYS A 198 7.28 1.17 -11.09
C CYS A 198 6.81 1.72 -12.44
#